data_AF-Q9XA36-F1
#
_entry.id   AF-Q9XA36-F1
#
_cell.length_a   1.000
_cell.length_b   1.000
_cell.length_c   1.000
_cell.angle_alpha   90.00
_cell.angle_beta   90.00
_cell.angle_gamma   90.00
#
_symmetry.space_group_name_H-M   'P 1'
#
loop_
_entity.id
_entity.type
_entity.pdbx_description
1 polymer ?
#
loop_
_entity_poly.entity_id
_entity_poly.type
_entity_poly.pdbx_seq_one_letter_code
_entity_poly.pdbx_strand_id
1 'polypeptide(L)'
;MSRLQVVSGKGGTGKTTVAAALALALATEGKRALLVEVEGRQGIAQLFETEALPYEERKIAVAPGGGEVYALAIDAELALLDYLQMFYKLGSAGRALKKLGAIDFATTIAPGVRDVLLTGKACEAVRRKDKQGRFVYDYVVMDAPPTGRITRFLNVNDEVAGLAKVGPIHNQAQAVMRVLKSRETAVHLVTLLEEMPVQETVDGIAELRTARLPVGRVVVNMVRPQVLDAAGLELVRETPRTALARSLSGAGLGGARRGGHAERLVDPLLAQAGEYAERYALEQEQRAVLGELGLPTHELPLLAEGMDLAGLYELATELRKQGIA
;
A
#
# COMPACT_ATOMS: atom_id res chain seq x y z
N MET A 1 -1.76 -17.18 7.57
CA MET A 1 -1.74 -15.99 6.69
C MET A 1 -0.87 -16.28 5.48
N SER A 2 -1.15 -15.69 4.32
CA SER A 2 -0.28 -15.75 3.13
C SER A 2 1.12 -15.19 3.44
N ARG A 3 2.15 -15.60 2.70
CA ARG A 3 3.54 -15.13 2.93
C ARG A 3 3.92 -13.95 2.05
N LEU A 4 3.39 -13.88 0.84
CA LEU A 4 3.52 -12.74 -0.07
C LEU A 4 2.30 -11.83 0.09
N GLN A 5 2.54 -10.62 0.56
CA GLN A 5 1.53 -9.56 0.73
C GLN A 5 1.81 -8.50 -0.33
N VAL A 6 0.94 -8.36 -1.32
CA VAL A 6 1.09 -7.34 -2.37
C VAL A 6 0.21 -6.16 -2.02
N VAL A 7 0.77 -4.96 -1.95
CA VAL A 7 0.04 -3.73 -1.59
C VAL A 7 -0.02 -2.84 -2.83
N SER A 8 -1.23 -2.57 -3.30
CA SER A 8 -1.51 -1.65 -4.41
C SER A 8 -2.62 -0.67 -4.01
N GLY A 9 -3.05 0.20 -4.92
CA GLY A 9 -3.88 1.37 -4.64
C GLY A 9 -3.62 2.51 -5.63
N LYS A 10 -4.58 3.43 -5.78
CA LYS A 10 -4.43 4.62 -6.63
C LYS A 10 -3.17 5.42 -6.24
N GLY A 11 -2.60 6.18 -7.18
CA GLY A 11 -1.51 7.11 -6.87
C GLY A 11 -1.93 8.09 -5.76
N GLY A 12 -1.09 8.23 -4.72
CA GLY A 12 -1.36 9.15 -3.60
C GLY A 12 -2.17 8.57 -2.43
N THR A 13 -2.71 7.34 -2.49
CA THR A 13 -3.50 6.76 -1.38
C THR A 13 -2.66 6.25 -0.20
N GLY A 14 -1.33 6.26 -0.32
CA GLY A 14 -0.40 5.86 0.76
C GLY A 14 0.08 4.40 0.70
N LYS A 15 0.12 3.77 -0.49
CA LYS A 15 0.62 2.40 -0.70
C LYS A 15 1.93 2.08 0.05
N THR A 16 2.98 2.86 -0.19
CA THR A 16 4.31 2.66 0.41
C THR A 16 4.25 2.70 1.94
N THR A 17 3.52 3.67 2.49
CA THR A 17 3.28 3.80 3.93
C THR A 17 2.55 2.58 4.50
N VAL A 18 1.47 2.15 3.86
CA VAL A 18 0.70 0.98 4.29
C VAL A 18 1.51 -0.31 4.14
N ALA A 19 2.31 -0.45 3.08
CA ALA A 19 3.18 -1.60 2.88
C ALA A 19 4.25 -1.71 3.98
N ALA A 20 4.84 -0.59 4.36
CA ALA A 20 5.81 -0.54 5.45
C ALA A 20 5.16 -0.80 6.82
N ALA A 21 3.98 -0.22 7.09
CA ALA A 21 3.21 -0.49 8.30
C ALA A 21 2.79 -1.96 8.40
N LEU A 22 2.40 -2.57 7.27
CA LEU A 22 2.09 -3.99 7.18
C LEU A 22 3.33 -4.85 7.46
N ALA A 23 4.50 -4.52 6.90
CA ALA A 23 5.73 -5.24 7.18
C ALA A 23 6.10 -5.20 8.68
N LEU A 24 5.95 -4.04 9.31
CA LEU A 24 6.16 -3.88 10.77
C LEU A 24 5.14 -4.65 11.60
N ALA A 25 3.87 -4.67 11.19
CA ALA A 25 2.81 -5.42 11.86
C ALA A 25 3.09 -6.93 11.83
N LEU A 26 3.57 -7.43 10.68
CA LEU A 26 3.84 -8.86 10.44
C LEU A 26 5.16 -9.35 11.04
N ALA A 27 6.17 -8.49 11.13
CA ALA A 27 7.47 -8.83 11.68
C ALA A 27 7.49 -8.99 13.21
N THR A 28 6.35 -8.88 13.90
CA THR A 28 6.32 -9.01 15.37
C THR A 28 6.72 -10.39 15.88
N GLU A 29 7.04 -10.50 17.18
CA GLU A 29 7.36 -11.77 17.86
C GLU A 29 8.60 -12.48 17.28
N GLY A 30 9.63 -11.70 16.95
CA GLY A 30 10.90 -12.22 16.42
C GLY A 30 10.84 -12.69 14.96
N LYS A 31 9.73 -12.45 14.26
CA LYS A 31 9.59 -12.76 12.83
C LYS A 31 10.37 -11.77 11.97
N ARG A 32 10.67 -12.19 10.74
CA ARG A 32 11.41 -11.39 9.75
C ARG A 32 10.52 -11.10 8.54
N ALA A 33 10.31 -9.83 8.24
CA ALA A 33 9.62 -9.39 7.03
C ALA A 33 10.59 -8.72 6.05
N LEU A 34 10.40 -8.95 4.75
CA LEU A 34 11.09 -8.23 3.68
C LEU A 34 10.10 -7.31 2.96
N LEU A 35 10.31 -6.00 3.03
CA LEU A 35 9.61 -4.98 2.26
C LEU A 35 10.33 -4.77 0.92
N VAL A 36 9.64 -4.98 -0.20
CA VAL A 36 10.20 -4.81 -1.55
C VAL A 36 9.49 -3.71 -2.31
N GLU A 37 10.23 -2.86 -2.99
CA GLU A 37 9.70 -1.85 -3.92
C GLU A 37 10.14 -2.19 -5.34
N VAL A 38 9.23 -2.07 -6.31
CA VAL A 38 9.46 -2.49 -7.71
C VAL A 38 9.37 -1.34 -8.74
N GLU A 39 9.01 -0.13 -8.31
CA GLU A 39 8.86 1.02 -9.20
C GLU A 39 10.13 1.88 -9.34
N GLY A 40 11.15 1.65 -8.50
CA GLY A 40 12.42 2.39 -8.55
C GLY A 40 12.31 3.85 -8.10
N ARG A 41 11.30 4.19 -7.29
CA ARG A 41 11.04 5.55 -6.80
C ARG A 41 11.79 5.87 -5.51
N GLN A 42 12.40 4.87 -4.89
CA GLN A 42 13.07 4.99 -3.58
C GLN A 42 12.10 5.48 -2.49
N GLY A 43 10.83 5.09 -2.60
CA GLY A 43 9.78 5.44 -1.65
C GLY A 43 10.04 4.87 -0.27
N ILE A 44 10.61 3.66 -0.18
CA ILE A 44 11.03 3.09 1.11
C ILE A 44 12.13 3.96 1.74
N ALA A 45 13.12 4.39 0.96
CA ALA A 45 14.23 5.16 1.50
C ALA A 45 13.76 6.52 2.05
N GLN A 46 12.85 7.19 1.31
CA GLN A 46 12.22 8.42 1.73
C GLN A 46 11.40 8.25 3.00
N LEU A 47 10.58 7.19 3.08
CA LEU A 47 9.71 6.93 4.23
C LEU A 47 10.50 6.65 5.52
N PHE A 48 11.65 5.98 5.41
CA PHE A 48 12.53 5.67 6.55
C PHE A 48 13.66 6.69 6.73
N GLU A 49 13.62 7.83 6.02
CA GLU A 49 14.59 8.93 6.09
C GLU A 49 16.06 8.47 5.96
N THR A 50 16.30 7.51 5.06
CA THR A 50 17.62 6.93 4.79
C THR A 50 18.14 7.36 3.42
N GLU A 51 19.45 7.22 3.21
CA GLU A 51 20.04 7.26 1.87
C GLU A 51 19.37 6.23 0.94
N ALA A 52 19.49 6.47 -0.37
CA ALA A 52 18.97 5.58 -1.40
C ALA A 52 19.44 4.13 -1.16
N LEU A 53 18.49 3.21 -1.19
CA LEU A 53 18.76 1.81 -0.94
C LEU A 53 19.51 1.21 -2.14
N PRO A 54 20.70 0.62 -1.91
CA PRO A 54 21.35 -0.18 -2.94
C PRO A 54 20.54 -1.45 -3.24
N TYR A 55 20.90 -2.14 -4.33
CA TYR A 55 20.31 -3.41 -4.71
C TYR A 55 20.83 -4.57 -3.83
N GLU A 56 20.49 -4.51 -2.55
CA GLU A 56 20.80 -5.51 -1.53
C GLU A 56 19.76 -5.42 -0.40
N GLU A 57 19.57 -6.53 0.31
CA GLU A 57 18.64 -6.58 1.44
C GLU A 57 19.27 -5.91 2.66
N ARG A 58 18.66 -4.81 3.13
CA ARG A 58 19.13 -4.08 4.30
C ARG A 58 18.10 -4.08 5.41
N LYS A 59 18.54 -4.30 6.65
CA LYS A 59 17.67 -4.12 7.82
C LYS A 59 17.38 -2.63 7.98
N ILE A 60 16.10 -2.27 7.98
CA ILE A 60 15.66 -0.87 8.06
C ILE A 60 14.87 -0.56 9.34
N ALA A 61 14.31 -1.57 10.01
CA ALA A 61 13.56 -1.37 11.25
C ALA A 61 13.56 -2.61 12.14
N VAL A 62 13.22 -2.40 13.42
CA VAL A 62 13.03 -3.43 14.44
C VAL A 62 11.57 -3.38 14.89
N ALA A 63 10.82 -4.44 14.64
CA ALA A 63 9.44 -4.54 15.08
C ALA A 63 9.33 -4.94 16.57
N PRO A 64 8.21 -4.63 17.25
CA PRO A 64 8.00 -5.04 18.63
C PRO A 64 8.22 -6.55 18.86
N GLY A 65 8.79 -6.90 20.01
CA GLY A 65 9.13 -8.29 20.33
C GLY A 65 10.38 -8.82 19.65
N GLY A 66 11.28 -7.94 19.18
CA GLY A 66 12.58 -8.32 18.61
C GLY A 66 12.52 -8.72 17.13
N GLY A 67 11.42 -8.39 16.47
CA GLY A 67 11.22 -8.61 15.04
C GLY A 67 12.10 -7.77 14.14
N GLU A 68 12.28 -8.16 12.89
CA GLU A 68 13.12 -7.42 11.94
C GLU A 68 12.42 -7.16 10.61
N VAL A 69 12.51 -5.91 10.14
CA VAL A 69 12.09 -5.54 8.79
C VAL A 69 13.32 -5.22 7.96
N TYR A 70 13.44 -5.93 6.85
CA TYR A 70 14.43 -5.69 5.81
C TYR A 70 13.76 -4.99 4.63
N ALA A 71 14.52 -4.22 3.87
CA ALA A 71 14.07 -3.59 2.64
C ALA A 71 14.95 -4.01 1.46
N LEU A 72 14.34 -4.07 0.28
CA LEU A 72 15.01 -4.23 -1.01
C LEU A 72 14.31 -3.36 -2.06
N ALA A 73 15.03 -2.36 -2.57
CA ALA A 73 14.62 -1.66 -3.78
C ALA A 73 15.04 -2.48 -4.99
N ILE A 74 14.08 -3.11 -5.68
CA ILE A 74 14.38 -3.99 -6.81
C ILE A 74 14.65 -3.14 -8.04
N ASP A 75 15.87 -3.26 -8.55
CA ASP A 75 16.28 -2.71 -9.83
C ASP A 75 16.11 -3.77 -10.92
N ALA A 76 15.40 -3.44 -12.00
CA ALA A 76 15.12 -4.38 -13.08
C ALA A 76 16.38 -4.74 -13.89
N GLU A 77 17.32 -3.80 -14.03
CA GLU A 77 18.58 -4.00 -14.75
C GLU A 77 19.48 -4.96 -13.99
N LEU A 78 19.65 -4.72 -12.70
CA LEU A 78 20.43 -5.60 -11.84
C LEU A 78 19.74 -6.96 -11.67
N ALA A 79 18.40 -7.02 -11.62
CA ALA A 79 17.66 -8.28 -11.60
C ALA A 79 17.84 -9.09 -12.89
N LEU A 80 17.94 -8.45 -14.06
CA LEU A 80 18.28 -9.14 -15.30
C LEU A 80 19.70 -9.69 -15.25
N LEU A 81 20.66 -8.91 -14.76
CA LEU A 81 22.05 -9.36 -14.65
C LEU A 81 22.17 -10.58 -13.72
N ASP A 82 21.50 -10.56 -12.57
CA ASP A 82 21.37 -11.70 -11.64
C ASP A 82 20.80 -12.92 -12.39
N TYR A 83 19.71 -12.71 -13.13
CA TYR A 83 19.03 -13.76 -13.89
C TYR A 83 19.95 -14.37 -14.97
N LEU A 84 20.63 -13.54 -15.76
CA LEU A 84 21.53 -13.98 -16.81
C LEU A 84 22.73 -14.74 -16.25
N GLN A 85 23.29 -14.31 -15.12
CA GLN A 85 24.36 -15.03 -14.43
C GLN A 85 23.89 -16.41 -13.97
N MET A 86 22.68 -16.51 -13.39
CA MET A 86 22.14 -17.76 -12.88
C MET A 86 21.86 -18.79 -13.98
N PHE A 87 21.29 -18.37 -15.12
CA PHE A 87 20.85 -19.28 -16.17
C PHE A 87 21.87 -19.51 -17.30
N TYR A 88 22.71 -18.52 -17.61
CA TYR A 88 23.67 -18.62 -18.72
C TYR A 88 25.12 -18.81 -18.27
N LYS A 89 25.39 -18.94 -16.96
CA LYS A 89 26.74 -19.10 -16.38
C LYS A 89 27.74 -18.11 -16.95
N LEU A 90 27.31 -16.85 -17.14
CA LEU A 90 28.16 -15.76 -17.58
C LEU A 90 29.13 -15.44 -16.45
N GLY A 91 30.33 -16.04 -16.47
CA GLY A 91 31.37 -15.79 -15.47
C GLY A 91 31.88 -14.35 -15.48
N SER A 92 33.16 -14.12 -15.79
CA SER A 92 33.74 -12.77 -15.89
C SER A 92 33.12 -11.89 -16.99
N ALA A 93 32.36 -12.47 -17.92
CA ALA A 93 31.66 -11.80 -19.02
C ALA A 93 30.47 -10.92 -18.57
N GLY A 94 29.90 -11.15 -17.38
CA GLY A 94 28.80 -10.32 -16.86
C GLY A 94 29.20 -8.85 -16.63
N ARG A 95 30.49 -8.58 -16.36
CA ARG A 95 31.02 -7.21 -16.22
C ARG A 95 31.14 -6.46 -17.54
N ALA A 96 31.34 -7.16 -18.67
CA ALA A 96 31.39 -6.56 -20.00
C ALA A 96 29.99 -6.14 -20.47
N LEU A 97 28.97 -6.97 -20.19
CA LEU A 97 27.56 -6.63 -20.42
C LEU A 97 27.11 -5.41 -19.61
N LYS A 98 27.61 -5.21 -18.39
CA LYS A 98 27.30 -4.02 -17.57
C LYS A 98 27.78 -2.69 -18.21
N LYS A 99 28.87 -2.71 -18.99
CA LYS A 99 29.41 -1.51 -19.67
C LYS A 99 28.76 -1.22 -21.02
N LEU A 100 28.22 -2.25 -21.68
CA LEU A 100 27.55 -2.13 -22.98
C LEU A 100 26.02 -2.01 -22.85
N GLY A 101 25.43 -2.58 -21.78
CA GLY A 101 24.00 -2.85 -21.66
C GLY A 101 23.14 -1.74 -21.05
N ALA A 102 23.68 -0.72 -20.39
CA ALA A 102 22.86 0.32 -19.75
C ALA A 102 22.06 1.16 -20.76
N ILE A 103 22.60 1.37 -21.97
CA ILE A 103 21.95 2.14 -23.05
C ILE A 103 20.93 1.29 -23.81
N ASP A 104 21.21 -0.01 -24.00
CA ASP A 104 20.28 -0.94 -24.66
C ASP A 104 19.19 -1.47 -23.72
N PHE A 105 19.40 -1.54 -22.41
CA PHE A 105 18.41 -2.04 -21.45
C PHE A 105 17.13 -1.20 -21.45
N ALA A 106 17.27 0.13 -21.46
CA ALA A 106 16.16 1.08 -21.47
C ALA A 106 15.32 1.01 -22.77
N THR A 107 15.92 0.58 -23.89
CA THR A 107 15.28 0.54 -25.22
C THR A 107 14.86 -0.87 -25.66
N THR A 108 15.43 -1.94 -25.08
CA THR A 108 15.36 -3.31 -25.63
C THR A 108 14.47 -4.26 -24.83
N ILE A 109 14.21 -3.98 -23.54
CA ILE A 109 13.39 -4.90 -22.72
C ILE A 109 11.92 -4.56 -22.86
N ALA A 110 11.20 -5.52 -23.45
CA ALA A 110 9.76 -5.48 -23.48
C ALA A 110 9.18 -5.40 -22.03
N PRO A 111 8.18 -4.56 -21.77
CA PRO A 111 7.59 -4.37 -20.44
C PRO A 111 7.29 -5.67 -19.68
N GLY A 112 6.78 -6.70 -20.37
CA GLY A 112 6.50 -8.00 -19.73
C GLY A 112 7.71 -8.74 -19.20
N VAL A 113 8.88 -8.58 -19.82
CA VAL A 113 10.13 -9.18 -19.30
C VAL A 113 10.56 -8.43 -18.03
N ARG A 114 10.43 -7.10 -18.00
CA ARG A 114 10.70 -6.30 -16.79
C ARG A 114 9.83 -6.78 -15.62
N ASP A 115 8.54 -6.97 -15.86
CA ASP A 115 7.60 -7.37 -14.81
C ASP A 115 7.85 -8.80 -14.33
N VAL A 116 8.26 -9.74 -15.20
CA VAL A 116 8.75 -11.08 -14.81
C VAL A 116 9.99 -11.01 -13.92
N LEU A 117 10.94 -10.11 -14.19
CA LEU A 117 12.16 -10.00 -13.40
C LEU A 117 11.87 -9.45 -12.00
N LEU A 118 11.06 -8.38 -11.93
CA LEU A 118 10.67 -7.73 -10.67
C LEU A 118 9.87 -8.69 -9.78
N THR A 119 8.81 -9.30 -10.30
CA THR A 119 8.00 -10.30 -9.60
C THR A 119 8.81 -11.57 -9.29
N GLY A 120 9.72 -11.94 -10.18
CA GLY A 120 10.67 -13.04 -10.04
C GLY A 120 11.53 -12.94 -8.79
N LYS A 121 12.12 -11.76 -8.56
CA LYS A 121 12.96 -11.51 -7.39
C LYS A 121 12.17 -11.55 -6.08
N ALA A 122 10.97 -10.99 -6.05
CA ALA A 122 10.10 -11.09 -4.88
C ALA A 122 9.67 -12.55 -4.60
N CYS A 123 9.28 -13.30 -5.63
CA CYS A 123 8.92 -14.71 -5.50
C CYS A 123 10.11 -15.59 -5.09
N GLU A 124 11.34 -15.24 -5.49
CA GLU A 124 12.56 -15.87 -4.99
C GLU A 124 12.69 -15.68 -3.49
N ALA A 125 12.56 -14.44 -2.98
CA ALA A 125 12.62 -14.15 -1.55
C ALA A 125 11.55 -14.92 -0.75
N VAL A 126 10.34 -15.04 -1.29
CA VAL A 126 9.27 -15.85 -0.68
C VAL A 126 9.70 -17.32 -0.57
N ARG A 127 10.34 -17.91 -1.57
CA ARG A 127 10.71 -19.34 -1.55
C ARG A 127 12.04 -19.63 -0.87
N ARG A 128 12.86 -18.61 -0.62
CA ARG A 128 14.23 -18.76 -0.12
C ARG A 128 14.27 -19.40 1.27
N LYS A 129 15.11 -20.41 1.41
CA LYS A 129 15.33 -21.13 2.68
C LYS A 129 16.79 -21.04 3.11
N ASP A 130 17.00 -21.00 4.42
CA ASP A 130 18.32 -21.08 5.05
C ASP A 130 18.90 -22.52 4.96
N LYS A 131 20.13 -22.71 5.46
CA LYS A 131 20.80 -24.02 5.46
C LYS A 131 20.05 -25.06 6.32
N GLN A 132 19.19 -24.60 7.22
CA GLN A 132 18.36 -25.40 8.11
C GLN A 132 16.98 -25.70 7.51
N GLY A 133 16.71 -25.26 6.27
CA GLY A 133 15.45 -25.51 5.57
C GLY A 133 14.28 -24.62 6.00
N ARG A 134 14.52 -23.62 6.84
CA ARG A 134 13.52 -22.62 7.27
C ARG A 134 13.51 -21.48 6.29
N PHE A 135 12.37 -20.81 6.13
CA PHE A 135 12.33 -19.63 5.28
C PHE A 135 13.20 -18.51 5.84
N VAL A 136 13.90 -17.78 4.97
CA VAL A 136 14.75 -16.65 5.37
C VAL A 136 13.89 -15.51 5.93
N TYR A 137 12.73 -15.28 5.31
CA TYR A 137 11.71 -14.33 5.73
C TYR A 137 10.40 -15.06 5.97
N ASP A 138 9.73 -14.73 7.07
CA ASP A 138 8.38 -15.21 7.36
C ASP A 138 7.38 -14.60 6.36
N TYR A 139 7.55 -13.31 6.06
CA TYR A 139 6.70 -12.55 5.14
C TYR A 139 7.52 -11.72 4.15
N VAL A 140 6.97 -11.55 2.95
CA VAL A 140 7.46 -10.60 1.94
C VAL A 140 6.30 -9.66 1.61
N VAL A 141 6.50 -8.36 1.81
CA VAL A 141 5.53 -7.32 1.51
C VAL A 141 6.01 -6.55 0.28
N MET A 142 5.23 -6.52 -0.79
CA MET A 142 5.56 -5.83 -2.02
C MET A 142 4.77 -4.53 -2.13
N ASP A 143 5.47 -3.40 -2.10
CA ASP A 143 4.95 -2.11 -2.57
C ASP A 143 4.88 -2.15 -4.10
N ALA A 144 3.67 -2.37 -4.61
CA ALA A 144 3.41 -2.71 -5.99
C ALA A 144 2.91 -1.49 -6.80
N PRO A 145 2.93 -1.58 -8.14
CA PRO A 145 2.42 -0.52 -9.01
C PRO A 145 0.95 -0.17 -8.67
N PRO A 146 0.47 1.03 -9.07
CA PRO A 146 -0.89 1.48 -8.76
C PRO A 146 -1.97 0.57 -9.36
N THR A 147 -3.20 0.70 -8.86
CA THR A 147 -4.33 -0.20 -9.18
C THR A 147 -4.53 -0.39 -10.68
N GLY A 148 -4.45 0.67 -11.49
CA GLY A 148 -4.60 0.56 -12.95
C GLY A 148 -3.51 -0.25 -13.68
N ARG A 149 -2.43 -0.67 -13.00
CA ARG A 149 -1.36 -1.51 -13.55
C ARG A 149 -1.22 -2.86 -12.84
N ILE A 150 -1.80 -3.03 -11.65
CA ILE A 150 -1.49 -4.16 -10.77
C ILE A 150 -1.83 -5.52 -11.37
N THR A 151 -3.00 -5.64 -12.01
CA THR A 151 -3.45 -6.91 -12.61
C THR A 151 -2.49 -7.36 -13.71
N ARG A 152 -2.09 -6.43 -14.59
CA ARG A 152 -1.14 -6.70 -15.68
C ARG A 152 0.25 -7.05 -15.14
N PHE A 153 0.74 -6.27 -14.20
CA PHE A 153 2.03 -6.47 -13.54
C PHE A 153 2.15 -7.85 -12.88
N LEU A 154 1.08 -8.33 -12.22
CA LEU A 154 1.08 -9.64 -11.55
C LEU A 154 0.77 -10.79 -12.51
N ASN A 155 0.01 -10.56 -13.59
CA ASN A 155 -0.36 -11.60 -14.55
C ASN A 155 0.66 -11.72 -15.69
N VAL A 156 1.92 -12.00 -15.32
CA VAL A 156 3.08 -11.97 -16.23
C VAL A 156 3.01 -12.97 -17.39
N ASN A 157 2.17 -14.00 -17.31
CA ASN A 157 2.01 -14.98 -18.39
C ASN A 157 1.43 -14.35 -19.66
N ASP A 158 0.44 -13.46 -19.55
CA ASP A 158 -0.19 -12.86 -20.72
C ASP A 158 0.75 -11.88 -21.43
N GLU A 159 1.62 -11.20 -20.67
CA GLU A 159 2.60 -10.26 -21.24
C GLU A 159 3.79 -10.96 -21.93
N VAL A 160 4.22 -12.12 -21.42
CA VAL A 160 5.38 -12.85 -21.96
C VAL A 160 5.00 -13.92 -22.98
N ALA A 161 3.72 -14.31 -23.04
CA ALA A 161 3.21 -15.24 -24.05
C ALA A 161 3.49 -14.79 -25.50
N GLY A 162 3.56 -13.48 -25.75
CA GLY A 162 3.90 -12.90 -27.06
C GLY A 162 5.39 -12.84 -27.37
N LEU A 163 6.27 -12.99 -26.37
CA LEU A 163 7.71 -12.72 -26.51
C LEU A 163 8.56 -14.00 -26.55
N ALA A 164 8.18 -15.05 -25.80
CA ALA A 164 8.88 -16.33 -25.82
C ALA A 164 7.96 -17.49 -25.39
N LYS A 165 7.61 -18.37 -26.34
CA LYS A 165 6.78 -19.56 -26.08
C LYS A 165 7.54 -20.68 -25.35
N VAL A 166 8.87 -20.68 -25.42
CA VAL A 166 9.75 -21.69 -24.81
C VAL A 166 11.04 -21.00 -24.35
N GLY A 167 11.63 -21.47 -23.25
CA GLY A 167 12.95 -21.04 -22.79
C GLY A 167 12.98 -20.59 -21.32
N PRO A 168 14.15 -20.17 -20.83
CA PRO A 168 14.34 -19.83 -19.42
C PRO A 168 13.33 -18.79 -18.90
N ILE A 169 13.06 -17.74 -19.68
CA ILE A 169 12.14 -16.65 -19.28
C ILE A 169 10.70 -17.16 -19.14
N HIS A 170 10.27 -18.03 -20.06
CA HIS A 170 8.96 -18.69 -19.96
C HIS A 170 8.87 -19.54 -18.69
N ASN A 171 9.89 -20.34 -18.39
CA ASN A 171 9.92 -21.17 -17.19
C ASN A 171 9.90 -20.33 -15.90
N GLN A 172 10.61 -19.20 -15.91
CA GLN A 172 10.60 -18.24 -14.81
C GLN A 172 9.22 -17.63 -14.62
N ALA A 173 8.56 -17.18 -15.70
CA ALA A 173 7.20 -16.67 -15.65
C ALA A 173 6.22 -17.70 -15.05
N GLN A 174 6.29 -18.98 -15.48
CA GLN A 174 5.47 -20.04 -14.90
C GLN A 174 5.78 -20.28 -13.41
N ALA A 175 7.04 -20.21 -13.00
CA ALA A 175 7.43 -20.34 -11.59
C ALA A 175 6.92 -19.18 -10.73
N VAL A 176 6.92 -17.96 -11.27
CA VAL A 176 6.33 -16.77 -10.63
C VAL A 176 4.82 -16.94 -10.51
N MET A 177 4.13 -17.27 -11.60
CA MET A 177 2.68 -17.42 -11.61
C MET A 177 2.17 -18.49 -10.64
N ARG A 178 2.94 -19.57 -10.44
CA ARG A 178 2.63 -20.56 -9.40
C ARG A 178 2.59 -19.98 -8.00
N VAL A 179 3.44 -19.00 -7.66
CA VAL A 179 3.40 -18.32 -6.36
C VAL A 179 2.25 -17.30 -6.35
N LEU A 180 2.16 -16.43 -7.35
CA LEU A 180 1.19 -15.34 -7.41
C LEU A 180 -0.27 -15.83 -7.40
N LYS A 181 -0.56 -16.99 -7.99
CA LYS A 181 -1.91 -17.59 -7.99
C LYS A 181 -2.16 -18.57 -6.83
N SER A 182 -1.18 -18.80 -5.96
CA SER A 182 -1.33 -19.71 -4.83
C SER A 182 -1.90 -19.01 -3.59
N ARG A 183 -2.26 -19.80 -2.58
CA ARG A 183 -2.66 -19.31 -1.25
C ARG A 183 -1.53 -18.59 -0.49
N GLU A 184 -0.29 -18.67 -0.98
CA GLU A 184 0.85 -17.94 -0.44
C GLU A 184 0.79 -16.45 -0.76
N THR A 185 -0.09 -16.01 -1.66
CA THR A 185 -0.21 -14.60 -2.08
C THR A 185 -1.55 -14.01 -1.65
N ALA A 186 -1.54 -12.74 -1.23
CA ALA A 186 -2.73 -11.92 -1.04
C ALA A 186 -2.46 -10.51 -1.60
N VAL A 187 -3.40 -9.97 -2.40
CA VAL A 187 -3.32 -8.61 -2.96
C VAL A 187 -4.25 -7.68 -2.18
N HIS A 188 -3.69 -6.67 -1.53
CA HIS A 188 -4.40 -5.66 -0.75
C HIS A 188 -4.50 -4.36 -1.55
N LEU A 189 -5.68 -3.73 -1.55
CA LEU A 189 -5.88 -2.43 -2.19
C LEU A 189 -6.08 -1.34 -1.15
N VAL A 190 -5.21 -0.33 -1.23
CA VAL A 190 -5.22 0.87 -0.41
C VAL A 190 -6.04 1.95 -1.11
N THR A 191 -7.03 2.47 -0.41
CA THR A 191 -7.95 3.49 -0.91
C THR A 191 -8.13 4.63 0.09
N LEU A 192 -8.76 5.70 -0.36
CA LEU A 192 -9.27 6.79 0.48
C LEU A 192 -10.80 6.79 0.36
N LEU A 193 -11.50 7.39 1.33
CA LEU A 193 -12.95 7.62 1.21
C LEU A 193 -13.25 8.80 0.29
N GLU A 194 -12.94 8.59 -0.98
CA GLU A 194 -13.15 9.53 -2.09
C GLU A 194 -13.62 8.72 -3.30
N GLU A 195 -14.43 9.34 -4.16
CA GLU A 195 -15.09 8.69 -5.29
C GLU A 195 -14.11 8.00 -6.24
N MET A 196 -13.08 8.70 -6.72
CA MET A 196 -12.11 8.12 -7.66
C MET A 196 -11.25 7.00 -7.05
N PRO A 197 -10.62 7.14 -5.86
CA PRO A 197 -9.91 6.03 -5.22
C PRO A 197 -10.78 4.79 -4.99
N VAL A 198 -12.03 4.96 -4.56
CA VAL A 198 -12.97 3.84 -4.33
C VAL A 198 -13.32 3.18 -5.65
N GLN A 199 -13.68 3.94 -6.68
CA GLN A 199 -14.00 3.38 -7.99
C GLN A 199 -12.82 2.59 -8.58
N GLU A 200 -11.59 3.14 -8.55
CA GLU A 200 -10.40 2.40 -9.00
C GLU A 200 -10.17 1.10 -8.19
N THR A 201 -10.50 1.12 -6.90
CA THR A 201 -10.40 -0.07 -6.03
C THR A 201 -11.40 -1.14 -6.43
N VAL A 202 -12.66 -0.76 -6.70
CA VAL A 202 -13.71 -1.66 -7.18
C VAL A 202 -13.29 -2.30 -8.51
N ASP A 203 -12.87 -1.49 -9.47
CA ASP A 203 -12.45 -1.95 -10.80
C ASP A 203 -11.22 -2.87 -10.70
N GLY A 204 -10.22 -2.49 -9.91
CA GLY A 204 -9.02 -3.29 -9.69
C GLY A 204 -9.32 -4.65 -9.06
N ILE A 205 -10.25 -4.73 -8.11
CA ILE A 205 -10.68 -6.01 -7.53
C ILE A 205 -11.37 -6.89 -8.57
N ALA A 206 -12.23 -6.30 -9.40
CA ALA A 206 -12.91 -7.04 -10.48
C ALA A 206 -11.90 -7.61 -11.48
N GLU A 207 -10.89 -6.84 -11.87
CA GLU A 207 -9.81 -7.28 -12.75
C GLU A 207 -8.95 -8.41 -12.11
N LEU A 208 -8.54 -8.24 -10.85
CA LEU A 208 -7.76 -9.25 -10.12
C LEU A 208 -8.54 -10.57 -10.01
N ARG A 209 -9.84 -10.51 -9.68
CA ARG A 209 -10.72 -11.69 -9.63
C ARG A 209 -10.84 -12.36 -11.01
N THR A 210 -11.01 -11.58 -12.07
CA THR A 210 -11.06 -12.09 -13.45
C THR A 210 -9.76 -12.80 -13.85
N ALA A 211 -8.60 -12.23 -13.46
CA ALA A 211 -7.28 -12.82 -13.66
C ALA A 211 -6.99 -14.03 -12.75
N ARG A 212 -7.90 -14.36 -11.81
CA ARG A 212 -7.76 -15.39 -10.78
C ARG A 212 -6.56 -15.15 -9.85
N LEU A 213 -6.31 -13.88 -9.53
CA LEU A 213 -5.33 -13.47 -8.53
C LEU A 213 -6.00 -13.38 -7.14
N PRO A 214 -5.37 -13.87 -6.06
CA PRO A 214 -5.98 -13.84 -4.73
C PRO A 214 -6.09 -12.42 -4.19
N VAL A 215 -7.31 -11.93 -4.05
CA VAL A 215 -7.59 -10.64 -3.40
C VAL A 215 -7.63 -10.84 -1.89
N GLY A 216 -6.87 -10.02 -1.17
CA GLY A 216 -6.77 -10.03 0.27
C GLY A 216 -7.80 -9.10 0.92
N ARG A 217 -7.42 -7.85 1.14
CA ARG A 217 -8.16 -6.89 1.97
C ARG A 217 -8.22 -5.52 1.31
N VAL A 218 -9.20 -4.72 1.69
CA VAL A 218 -9.21 -3.28 1.40
C VAL A 218 -8.65 -2.54 2.62
N VAL A 219 -7.73 -1.61 2.42
CA VAL A 219 -7.23 -0.74 3.48
C VAL A 219 -7.64 0.69 3.15
N VAL A 220 -8.61 1.22 3.91
CA VAL A 220 -9.03 2.62 3.83
C VAL A 220 -8.05 3.43 4.66
N ASN A 221 -7.23 4.24 4.00
CA ASN A 221 -6.21 5.05 4.64
C ASN A 221 -6.72 6.47 4.94
N MET A 222 -6.03 7.16 5.83
CA MET A 222 -6.30 8.57 6.19
C MET A 222 -7.75 8.83 6.64
N VAL A 223 -8.33 7.89 7.38
CA VAL A 223 -9.67 8.06 7.96
C VAL A 223 -9.62 9.17 9.00
N ARG A 224 -10.44 10.20 8.78
CA ARG A 224 -10.53 11.35 9.68
C ARG A 224 -11.29 10.94 10.95
N PRO A 225 -10.94 11.50 12.12
CA PRO A 225 -11.72 11.30 13.31
C PRO A 225 -13.14 11.84 13.09
N GLN A 226 -14.13 11.01 13.41
CA GLN A 226 -15.52 11.40 13.34
C GLN A 226 -15.84 12.35 14.51
N VAL A 227 -16.21 13.59 14.20
CA VAL A 227 -16.57 14.61 15.19
C VAL A 227 -18.07 14.60 15.48
N LEU A 228 -18.88 14.46 14.43
CA LEU A 228 -20.34 14.35 14.48
C LEU A 228 -20.78 13.11 13.69
N ASP A 229 -21.80 12.43 14.20
CA ASP A 229 -22.55 11.39 13.51
C ASP A 229 -23.82 11.95 12.84
N ALA A 230 -24.61 11.07 12.23
CA ALA A 230 -25.85 11.47 11.56
C ALA A 230 -26.82 12.19 12.51
N ALA A 231 -26.91 11.76 13.77
CA ALA A 231 -27.77 12.40 14.77
C ALA A 231 -27.24 13.78 15.16
N GLY A 232 -25.94 13.93 15.34
CA GLY A 232 -25.28 15.21 15.62
C GLY A 232 -25.45 16.21 14.48
N LEU A 233 -25.34 15.74 13.23
CA LEU A 233 -25.57 16.57 12.04
C LEU A 233 -27.03 17.04 11.92
N GLU A 234 -27.99 16.18 12.25
CA GLU A 234 -29.40 16.57 12.26
C GLU A 234 -29.71 17.57 13.37
N LEU A 235 -29.14 17.36 14.56
CA LEU A 235 -29.26 18.31 15.67
C LEU A 235 -28.73 19.71 15.28
N VAL A 236 -27.62 19.79 14.54
CA VAL A 236 -27.08 21.07 14.05
C VAL A 236 -28.07 21.78 13.12
N ARG A 237 -28.80 21.04 12.27
CA ARG A 237 -29.80 21.60 11.35
C ARG A 237 -31.05 22.09 12.07
N GLU A 238 -31.51 21.35 13.08
CA GLU A 238 -32.72 21.67 13.83
C GLU A 238 -32.51 22.78 14.86
N THR A 239 -31.27 22.99 15.34
CA THR A 239 -31.00 23.95 16.41
C THR A 239 -31.12 25.40 15.91
N PRO A 240 -31.98 26.24 16.52
CA PRO A 240 -32.10 27.64 16.13
C PRO A 240 -30.79 28.41 16.36
N ARG A 241 -30.41 29.29 15.43
CA ARG A 241 -29.22 30.16 15.54
C ARG A 241 -29.10 30.89 16.88
N THR A 242 -30.23 31.35 17.44
CA THR A 242 -30.25 32.05 18.74
C THR A 242 -29.97 31.12 19.92
N ALA A 243 -30.27 29.83 19.80
CA ALA A 243 -29.89 28.83 20.79
C ALA A 243 -28.39 28.53 20.70
N LEU A 244 -27.84 28.38 19.48
CA LEU A 244 -26.40 28.22 19.25
C LEU A 244 -25.61 29.40 19.82
N ALA A 245 -26.00 30.64 19.52
CA ALA A 245 -25.34 31.83 20.07
C ALA A 245 -25.35 31.85 21.61
N ARG A 246 -26.45 31.43 22.24
CA ARG A 246 -26.56 31.30 23.70
C ARG A 246 -25.64 30.21 24.25
N SER A 247 -25.54 29.05 23.60
CA SER A 247 -24.64 27.97 23.98
C SER A 247 -23.17 28.40 23.87
N LEU A 248 -22.78 29.04 22.76
CA LEU A 248 -21.43 29.58 22.56
C LEU A 248 -21.10 30.64 23.64
N SER A 249 -22.07 31.50 23.98
CA SER A 249 -21.91 32.48 25.05
C SER A 249 -21.75 31.84 26.43
N GLY A 250 -22.54 30.80 26.73
CA GLY A 250 -22.41 30.00 27.94
C GLY A 250 -21.07 29.26 28.04
N ALA A 251 -20.45 28.93 26.90
CA ALA A 251 -19.10 28.38 26.81
C ALA A 251 -17.98 29.44 26.90
N GLY A 252 -18.31 30.71 27.13
CA GLY A 252 -17.34 31.79 27.30
C GLY A 252 -16.87 32.46 26.00
N LEU A 253 -17.50 32.17 24.85
CA LEU A 253 -17.10 32.71 23.54
C LEU A 253 -17.69 34.11 23.25
N GLY A 254 -17.92 34.90 24.30
CA GLY A 254 -18.45 36.27 24.24
C GLY A 254 -19.99 36.34 24.22
N GLY A 255 -20.55 37.48 23.80
CA GLY A 255 -21.99 37.77 23.96
C GLY A 255 -22.88 37.18 22.87
N ALA A 256 -24.04 36.60 23.27
CA ALA A 256 -25.07 36.07 22.36
C ALA A 256 -26.03 37.13 21.78
N ARG A 257 -25.97 38.38 22.26
CA ARG A 257 -26.79 39.47 21.76
C ARG A 257 -26.37 39.86 20.34
N ARG A 258 -27.26 40.53 19.58
CA ARG A 258 -26.99 41.02 18.22
C ARG A 258 -25.66 41.80 18.15
N GLY A 259 -24.74 41.39 17.28
CA GLY A 259 -23.41 41.98 17.14
C GLY A 259 -22.38 41.52 18.18
N GLY A 260 -22.76 40.67 19.12
CA GLY A 260 -21.86 40.04 20.08
C GLY A 260 -20.97 38.98 19.41
N HIS A 261 -19.84 38.66 20.04
CA HIS A 261 -18.87 37.72 19.46
C HIS A 261 -19.47 36.33 19.22
N ALA A 262 -20.22 35.78 20.18
CA ALA A 262 -20.82 34.46 20.06
C ALA A 262 -21.85 34.39 18.92
N GLU A 263 -22.62 35.47 18.72
CA GLU A 263 -23.57 35.56 17.61
C GLU A 263 -22.87 35.61 16.25
N ARG A 264 -21.78 36.39 16.12
CA ARG A 264 -20.96 36.46 14.90
C ARG A 264 -20.24 35.15 14.54
N LEU A 265 -20.04 34.26 15.51
CA LEU A 265 -19.43 32.94 15.28
C LEU A 265 -20.42 31.92 14.72
N VAL A 266 -21.72 32.13 14.87
CA VAL A 266 -22.74 31.13 14.49
C VAL A 266 -22.66 30.80 13.00
N ASP A 267 -22.70 31.79 12.12
CA ASP A 267 -22.75 31.53 10.68
C ASP A 267 -21.44 30.88 10.14
N PRO A 268 -20.22 31.33 10.51
CA PRO A 268 -18.99 30.63 10.14
C PRO A 268 -18.91 29.18 10.65
N LEU A 269 -19.34 28.92 11.89
CA LEU A 269 -19.34 27.57 12.46
C LEU A 269 -20.38 26.67 11.77
N LEU A 270 -21.54 27.21 11.42
CA LEU A 270 -22.55 26.49 10.65
C LEU A 270 -22.07 26.19 9.21
N ALA A 271 -21.32 27.10 8.59
CA ALA A 271 -20.69 26.84 7.29
C ALA A 271 -19.70 25.67 7.39
N GLN A 272 -18.82 25.67 8.40
CA GLN A 272 -17.90 24.55 8.65
C GLN A 272 -18.63 23.23 8.94
N ALA A 273 -19.74 23.29 9.70
CA ALA A 273 -20.57 22.10 9.96
C ALA A 273 -21.24 21.58 8.67
N GLY A 274 -21.63 22.48 7.75
CA GLY A 274 -22.14 22.13 6.43
C GLY A 274 -21.11 21.40 5.57
N GLU A 275 -19.89 21.95 5.47
CA GLU A 275 -18.77 21.31 4.75
C GLU A 275 -18.43 19.94 5.35
N TYR A 276 -18.42 19.83 6.68
CA TYR A 276 -18.23 18.55 7.37
C TYR A 276 -19.36 17.56 7.04
N ALA A 277 -20.62 18.02 6.99
CA ALA A 277 -21.77 17.16 6.69
C ALA A 277 -21.71 16.59 5.26
N GLU A 278 -21.33 17.40 4.28
CA GLU A 278 -21.12 16.96 2.89
C GLU A 278 -20.02 15.91 2.81
N ARG A 279 -18.88 16.16 3.47
CA ARG A 279 -17.78 15.19 3.53
C ARG A 279 -18.20 13.90 4.23
N TYR A 280 -18.89 13.97 5.36
CA TYR A 280 -19.39 12.80 6.07
C TYR A 280 -20.33 11.96 5.20
N ALA A 281 -21.27 12.60 4.50
CA ALA A 281 -22.18 11.90 3.59
C ALA A 281 -21.44 11.16 2.47
N LEU A 282 -20.46 11.83 1.83
CA LEU A 282 -19.59 11.21 0.83
C LEU A 282 -18.85 9.99 1.42
N GLU A 283 -18.25 10.14 2.60
CA GLU A 283 -17.50 9.06 3.24
C GLU A 283 -18.38 7.85 3.57
N GLN A 284 -19.64 8.06 4.00
CA GLN A 284 -20.60 6.98 4.23
C GLN A 284 -21.01 6.27 2.94
N GLU A 285 -21.25 7.02 1.86
CA GLU A 285 -21.54 6.47 0.54
C GLU A 285 -20.38 5.58 0.05
N GLN A 286 -19.14 6.08 0.14
CA GLN A 286 -17.96 5.32 -0.27
C GLN A 286 -17.74 4.07 0.60
N ARG A 287 -18.03 4.14 1.91
CA ARG A 287 -18.01 2.97 2.80
C ARG A 287 -19.03 1.92 2.37
N ALA A 288 -20.23 2.33 1.96
CA ALA A 288 -21.25 1.42 1.48
C ALA A 288 -20.78 0.68 0.20
N VAL A 289 -20.23 1.40 -0.77
CA VAL A 289 -19.65 0.82 -2.00
C VAL A 289 -18.56 -0.20 -1.67
N LEU A 290 -17.64 0.12 -0.76
CA LEU A 290 -16.61 -0.83 -0.33
C LEU A 290 -17.19 -2.05 0.40
N GLY A 291 -18.27 -1.87 1.16
CA GLY A 291 -18.99 -2.95 1.84
C GLY A 291 -19.57 -4.00 0.90
N GLU A 292 -20.02 -3.59 -0.29
CA GLU A 292 -20.56 -4.50 -1.32
C GLU A 292 -19.51 -5.46 -1.90
N LEU A 293 -18.22 -5.17 -1.73
CA LEU A 293 -17.13 -6.02 -2.22
C LEU A 293 -17.02 -7.36 -1.48
N GLY A 294 -17.59 -7.44 -0.26
CA GLY A 294 -17.56 -8.63 0.60
C GLY A 294 -16.16 -9.01 1.08
N LEU A 295 -15.24 -8.04 1.15
CA LEU A 295 -13.86 -8.25 1.59
C LEU A 295 -13.63 -7.68 3.00
N PRO A 296 -12.70 -8.25 3.79
CA PRO A 296 -12.26 -7.61 5.02
C PRO A 296 -11.71 -6.21 4.73
N THR A 297 -12.19 -5.23 5.49
CA THR A 297 -11.77 -3.82 5.38
C THR A 297 -11.05 -3.40 6.65
N HIS A 298 -9.92 -2.74 6.49
CA HIS A 298 -9.16 -2.12 7.56
C HIS A 298 -9.12 -0.62 7.40
N GLU A 299 -9.09 0.10 8.50
CA GLU A 299 -9.10 1.56 8.52
C GLU A 299 -7.90 2.10 9.25
N LEU A 300 -7.15 2.97 8.60
CA LEU A 300 -6.00 3.63 9.20
C LEU A 300 -6.30 5.11 9.41
N PRO A 301 -5.98 5.67 10.59
CA PRO A 301 -6.28 7.05 10.90
C PRO A 301 -5.45 8.02 10.05
N LEU A 302 -5.98 9.21 9.83
CA LEU A 302 -5.19 10.34 9.37
C LEU A 302 -4.28 10.82 10.50
N LEU A 303 -2.97 10.79 10.26
CA LEU A 303 -1.98 11.37 11.17
C LEU A 303 -1.85 12.87 10.90
N ALA A 304 -2.41 13.70 11.80
CA ALA A 304 -2.55 15.15 11.59
C ALA A 304 -1.20 15.91 11.60
N GLU A 305 -0.20 15.41 12.32
CA GLU A 305 1.12 16.04 12.45
C GLU A 305 2.07 15.70 11.28
N GLY A 306 1.59 14.92 10.29
CA GLY A 306 2.39 14.40 9.19
C GLY A 306 2.84 12.96 9.43
N MET A 307 3.50 12.40 8.42
CA MET A 307 4.00 11.03 8.47
C MET A 307 5.48 11.03 8.89
N ASP A 308 5.79 10.38 10.01
CA ASP A 308 7.14 10.12 10.48
C ASP A 308 7.31 8.63 10.85
N LEU A 309 8.48 8.26 11.38
CA LEU A 309 8.72 6.89 11.79
C LEU A 309 7.79 6.44 12.93
N ALA A 310 7.47 7.32 13.89
CA ALA A 310 6.59 6.99 15.01
C ALA A 310 5.16 6.70 14.53
N GLY A 311 4.64 7.53 13.64
CA GLY A 311 3.38 7.34 12.94
C GLY A 311 3.33 6.01 12.20
N LEU A 312 4.45 5.54 11.63
CA LEU A 312 4.50 4.24 10.97
C LEU A 312 4.29 3.08 11.96
N TYR A 313 4.86 3.15 13.16
CA TYR A 313 4.61 2.17 14.23
C TYR A 313 3.19 2.26 14.77
N GLU A 314 2.59 3.45 14.79
CA GLU A 314 1.18 3.64 15.14
C GLU A 314 0.26 2.93 14.13
N LEU A 315 0.46 3.17 12.83
CA LEU A 315 -0.31 2.50 11.77
C LEU A 315 -0.12 0.97 11.83
N ALA A 316 1.10 0.49 12.06
CA ALA A 316 1.37 -0.94 12.23
C ALA A 316 0.62 -1.52 13.45
N THR A 317 0.54 -0.77 14.54
CA THR A 317 -0.20 -1.16 15.75
C THR A 317 -1.71 -1.21 15.48
N GLU A 318 -2.23 -0.26 14.71
CA GLU A 318 -3.64 -0.22 14.33
C GLU A 318 -4.03 -1.40 13.43
N LEU A 319 -3.20 -1.73 12.43
CA LEU A 319 -3.40 -2.94 11.62
C LEU A 319 -3.46 -4.22 12.48
N ARG A 320 -2.62 -4.33 13.53
CA ARG A 320 -2.65 -5.49 14.43
C ARG A 320 -3.91 -5.55 15.28
N LYS A 321 -4.38 -4.42 15.83
CA LYS A 321 -5.64 -4.38 16.59
C LYS A 321 -6.83 -4.87 15.75
N GLN A 322 -6.79 -4.64 14.45
CA GLN A 322 -7.81 -5.06 13.51
C GLN A 322 -7.62 -6.50 12.99
N GLY A 323 -6.63 -7.25 13.50
CA GLY A 323 -6.45 -8.68 13.20
C GLY A 323 -5.74 -8.96 11.88
N ILE A 324 -4.76 -8.13 11.50
CA ILE A 324 -3.94 -8.42 10.32
C ILE A 324 -2.96 -9.57 10.52
N ALA A 325 -2.57 -9.89 11.76
CA ALA A 325 -1.58 -10.93 12.10
C ALA A 325 -2.25 -12.23 12.58
#